data_AF-A0A2E5AI09-F1
#
_entry.id   AF-A0A2E5AI09-F1
#
_cell.length_a   1.000
_cell.length_b   1.000
_cell.length_c   1.000
_cell.angle_alpha   90.00
_cell.angle_beta   90.00
_cell.angle_gamma   90.00
#
_symmetry.space_group_name_H-M   'P 1'
#
loop_
_entity.id
_entity.type
_entity.pdbx_description
1 polymer ?
#
loop_
_entity_poly.entity_id
_entity_poly.type
_entity_poly.pdbx_seq_one_letter_code
_entity_poly.pdbx_strand_id
1 'polypeptide(L)'
;AAVITFLDYWLQIYSVKVFGGGRASTLGVIAGIIFGIFLFPPFGVIIGPFIGAYIGAAIESDFDLIKSFKIAFGSLIGFLGGTILKFVYSLYAIWQYVNYLF
;
A
#
# COMPACT_ATOMS: atom_id res chain seq x y z
N ALA A 1 -13.52 7.26 -7.27
CA ALA A 1 -12.29 7.56 -6.51
C ALA A 1 -12.24 6.81 -5.17
N ALA A 2 -13.21 7.02 -4.25
CA ALA A 2 -13.19 6.43 -2.90
C ALA A 2 -13.05 4.89 -2.86
N VAL A 3 -13.76 4.16 -3.73
CA VAL A 3 -13.67 2.69 -3.82
C VAL A 3 -12.24 2.24 -4.16
N ILE A 4 -11.55 2.97 -5.04
CA ILE A 4 -10.19 2.62 -5.47
C ILE A 4 -9.19 2.92 -4.36
N THR A 5 -9.40 3.98 -3.58
CA THR A 5 -8.57 4.29 -2.41
C THR A 5 -8.70 3.22 -1.33
N PHE A 6 -9.92 2.73 -1.09
CA PHE A 6 -10.14 1.64 -0.15
C PHE A 6 -9.47 0.35 -0.63
N LEU A 7 -9.57 0.07 -1.93
CA LEU A 7 -8.92 -1.07 -2.56
C LEU A 7 -7.39 -0.98 -2.51
N ASP A 8 -6.82 0.22 -2.62
CA ASP A 8 -5.39 0.51 -2.49
C ASP A 8 -4.87 0.13 -1.09
N TYR A 9 -5.56 0.58 -0.03
CA TYR A 9 -5.22 0.19 1.34
C TYR A 9 -5.36 -1.31 1.59
N TRP A 10 -6.38 -1.92 1.01
CA TRP A 10 -6.57 -3.37 1.10
C TRP A 10 -5.47 -4.14 0.36
N LEU A 11 -5.05 -3.65 -0.81
CA LEU A 11 -3.91 -4.19 -1.57
C LEU A 11 -2.59 -4.06 -0.81
N GLN A 12 -2.37 -2.95 -0.10
CA GLN A 12 -1.19 -2.79 0.77
C GLN A 12 -1.15 -3.87 1.86
N ILE A 13 -2.26 -4.08 2.56
CA ILE A 13 -2.38 -5.13 3.60
C ILE A 13 -2.19 -6.53 3.00
N TYR A 14 -2.86 -6.80 1.89
CA TYR A 14 -2.79 -8.09 1.21
C TYR A 14 -1.37 -8.39 0.72
N SER A 15 -0.70 -7.40 0.14
CA SER A 15 0.66 -7.54 -0.38
C SER A 15 1.64 -7.83 0.75
N VAL A 16 1.61 -7.10 1.86
CA VAL A 16 2.46 -7.40 3.03
C VAL A 16 2.26 -8.85 3.52
N LYS A 17 1.02 -9.34 3.52
CA LYS A 17 0.71 -10.73 3.90
C LYS A 17 1.27 -11.76 2.90
N VAL A 18 1.18 -11.49 1.60
CA VAL A 18 1.76 -12.34 0.54
C VAL A 18 3.29 -12.36 0.60
N PHE A 19 3.92 -11.25 0.97
CA PHE A 19 5.38 -11.14 1.11
C PHE A 19 5.94 -11.76 2.41
N GLY A 20 5.09 -12.41 3.21
CA GLY A 20 5.47 -13.13 4.43
C GLY A 20 5.24 -12.37 5.74
N GLY A 21 4.51 -11.26 5.70
CA GLY A 21 4.13 -10.51 6.88
C GLY A 21 3.09 -11.24 7.72
N GLY A 22 3.32 -11.29 9.03
CA GLY A 22 2.42 -11.90 10.00
C GLY A 22 1.40 -10.90 10.57
N ARG A 23 0.99 -11.15 11.80
CA ARG A 23 -0.04 -10.34 12.48
C ARG A 23 0.50 -8.97 12.88
N ALA A 24 1.75 -8.90 13.34
CA ALA A 24 2.37 -7.65 13.76
C ALA A 24 2.68 -6.75 12.55
N SER A 25 3.14 -7.31 11.43
CA SER A 25 3.29 -6.53 10.17
C SER A 25 1.96 -5.96 9.69
N THR A 26 0.88 -6.74 9.77
CA THR A 26 -0.45 -6.30 9.35
C THR A 26 -0.96 -5.14 10.21
N LEU A 27 -0.82 -5.24 11.54
CA LEU A 27 -1.15 -4.15 12.46
C LEU A 27 -0.25 -2.93 12.24
N GLY A 28 1.03 -3.16 11.92
CA GLY A 28 1.98 -2.12 11.55
C GLY A 28 1.54 -1.33 10.31
N VAL A 29 1.09 -2.01 9.25
CA VAL A 29 0.53 -1.35 8.05
C VAL A 29 -0.69 -0.50 8.42
N ILE A 30 -1.63 -1.06 9.18
CA ILE A 30 -2.87 -0.34 9.57
C ILE A 30 -2.53 0.90 10.41
N ALA A 31 -1.66 0.76 11.41
CA ALA A 31 -1.17 1.88 12.19
C ALA A 31 -0.45 2.90 11.30
N GLY A 32 0.39 2.44 10.38
CA GLY A 32 1.10 3.26 9.41
C GLY A 32 0.18 4.04 8.47
N ILE A 33 -0.94 3.47 8.05
CA ILE A 33 -1.97 4.17 7.24
C ILE A 33 -2.64 5.26 8.09
N ILE A 34 -3.01 4.97 9.34
CA ILE A 34 -3.66 5.92 10.24
C ILE A 34 -2.73 7.11 10.53
N PHE A 35 -1.47 6.83 10.90
CA PHE A 35 -0.47 7.88 11.15
C PHE A 35 -0.04 8.58 9.86
N GLY A 36 0.04 7.86 8.75
CA GLY A 36 0.40 8.38 7.44
C GLY A 36 -0.61 9.39 6.88
N ILE A 37 -1.90 9.26 7.22
CA ILE A 37 -2.92 10.27 6.90
C ILE A 37 -2.66 11.59 7.64
N PHE A 38 -2.11 11.52 8.87
CA PHE A 38 -1.83 12.70 9.68
C PHE A 38 -0.50 13.37 9.31
N LEU A 39 0.44 12.61 8.76
CA LEU A 39 1.78 13.05 8.43
C LEU A 39 1.94 13.29 6.92
N PHE A 40 1.71 14.52 6.44
CA PHE A 40 1.87 14.94 5.03
C PHE A 40 1.17 14.00 4.00
N PRO A 41 -0.07 14.32 3.57
CA PRO A 41 -0.94 13.40 2.82
C PRO A 41 -0.35 12.71 1.57
N PRO A 42 0.55 13.30 0.76
CA PRO A 42 1.14 12.58 -0.37
C PRO A 42 2.28 11.63 0.02
N PHE A 43 3.07 11.95 1.04
CA PHE A 43 4.24 11.15 1.43
C PHE A 43 3.94 10.17 2.56
N GLY A 44 3.11 10.55 3.53
CA GLY A 44 2.77 9.72 4.67
C GLY A 44 1.98 8.46 4.32
N VAL A 45 1.17 8.50 3.26
CA VAL A 45 0.39 7.33 2.82
C VAL A 45 1.29 6.21 2.25
N ILE A 46 2.49 6.54 1.79
CA ILE A 46 3.48 5.56 1.31
C ILE A 46 4.43 5.20 2.43
N ILE A 47 5.01 6.22 3.06
CA ILE A 47 6.07 6.06 4.07
C ILE A 47 5.51 5.46 5.37
N GLY A 48 4.31 5.85 5.78
CA GLY A 48 3.64 5.38 6.99
C GLY A 48 3.46 3.86 6.99
N PRO A 49 2.70 3.27 6.06
CA PRO A 49 2.54 1.81 6.00
C PRO A 49 3.83 1.06 5.68
N PHE A 50 4.80 1.67 4.98
CA PHE A 50 6.12 1.05 4.78
C PHE A 50 6.90 0.91 6.09
N ILE A 51 7.04 1.99 6.85
CA ILE A 51 7.72 1.98 8.16
C ILE A 51 6.94 1.11 9.16
N GLY A 52 5.61 1.20 9.15
CA GLY A 52 4.73 0.39 9.99
C GLY A 52 4.90 -1.11 9.69
N ALA A 53 4.88 -1.51 8.41
CA ALA A 53 5.14 -2.89 8.00
C ALA A 53 6.54 -3.36 8.41
N TYR A 54 7.54 -2.51 8.25
CA TYR A 54 8.94 -2.81 8.60
C TYR A 54 9.11 -3.06 10.10
N ILE A 55 8.58 -2.17 10.95
CA ILE A 55 8.66 -2.32 12.42
C ILE A 55 7.87 -3.55 12.86
N GLY A 56 6.66 -3.76 12.33
CA GLY A 56 5.86 -4.94 12.64
C GLY A 56 6.52 -6.24 12.19
N ALA A 57 7.18 -6.25 11.04
CA ALA A 57 7.95 -7.39 10.55
C ALA A 57 9.22 -7.65 11.37
N ALA A 58 9.91 -6.60 11.81
CA ALA A 58 11.11 -6.72 12.64
C ALA A 58 10.79 -7.38 13.99
N ILE A 59 9.67 -7.01 14.60
CA ILE A 59 9.22 -7.63 15.86
C ILE A 59 8.84 -9.10 15.65
N GLU A 60 8.23 -9.44 14.50
CA GLU A 60 7.76 -10.81 14.22
C GLU A 60 8.86 -11.74 13.68
N SER A 61 9.98 -11.18 13.23
CA SER A 61 11.09 -11.91 12.60
C SER A 61 12.36 -11.93 13.47
N ASP A 62 12.25 -11.72 14.79
CA ASP A 62 13.40 -11.63 15.71
C ASP A 62 14.48 -10.63 15.23
N PHE A 63 14.04 -9.46 14.75
CA PHE A 63 14.90 -8.39 14.21
C PHE A 63 15.73 -8.77 12.97
N ASP A 64 15.32 -9.79 12.22
CA ASP A 64 15.93 -10.10 10.92
C ASP A 64 15.61 -9.00 9.89
N LEU A 65 16.61 -8.13 9.66
CA LEU A 65 16.51 -6.97 8.78
C LEU A 65 16.16 -7.36 7.34
N ILE A 66 16.67 -8.51 6.86
CA ILE A 66 16.49 -8.94 5.47
C ILE A 66 15.03 -9.33 5.22
N LYS A 67 14.46 -10.13 6.12
CA LYS A 67 13.03 -10.49 6.07
C LYS A 67 12.15 -9.27 6.24
N SER A 68 12.48 -8.40 7.19
CA SER A 68 11.70 -7.20 7.48
C SER A 68 11.63 -6.25 6.29
N PHE A 69 12.76 -6.06 5.59
CA PHE A 69 12.80 -5.26 4.36
C PHE A 69 11.98 -5.88 3.24
N LYS A 70 12.04 -7.21 3.06
CA LYS A 70 11.25 -7.93 2.06
C LYS A 70 9.73 -7.78 2.30
N ILE A 71 9.31 -7.87 3.56
CA ILE A 71 7.91 -7.71 3.96
C ILE A 71 7.46 -6.26 3.77
N ALA A 72 8.28 -5.28 4.18
CA ALA A 72 8.02 -3.87 3.95
C ALA A 72 7.92 -3.52 2.46
N PHE A 73 8.75 -4.13 1.61
CA PHE A 73 8.65 -4.01 0.15
C PHE A 73 7.29 -4.49 -0.40
N GLY A 74 6.67 -5.47 0.26
CA GLY A 74 5.30 -5.89 -0.07
C GLY A 74 4.30 -4.74 0.04
N SER A 75 4.43 -3.85 1.03
CA SER A 75 3.58 -2.66 1.18
C SER A 75 3.71 -1.71 -0.02
N LEU A 76 4.94 -1.45 -0.47
CA LEU A 76 5.20 -0.62 -1.66
C LEU A 76 4.61 -1.23 -2.92
N ILE A 77 4.71 -2.55 -3.08
CA ILE A 77 4.15 -3.25 -4.23
C ILE A 77 2.61 -3.17 -4.22
N GLY A 78 1.98 -3.27 -3.05
CA GLY A 78 0.54 -3.08 -2.91
C GLY A 78 0.10 -1.65 -3.29
N PHE A 79 0.85 -0.64 -2.85
CA PHE A 79 0.61 0.76 -3.21
C PHE A 79 0.81 1.02 -4.71
N LEU A 80 1.89 0.50 -5.29
CA LEU A 80 2.16 0.60 -6.73
C LEU A 80 1.07 -0.11 -7.53
N GLY A 81 0.61 -1.28 -7.09
CA GLY A 81 -0.51 -2.01 -7.69
C GLY A 81 -1.80 -1.18 -7.70
N GLY A 82 -2.14 -0.55 -6.57
CA GLY A 82 -3.28 0.36 -6.48
C GLY A 82 -3.14 1.60 -7.38
N THR A 83 -1.93 2.14 -7.50
CA THR A 83 -1.63 3.27 -8.39
C THR A 83 -1.74 2.90 -9.87
N ILE A 84 -1.23 1.74 -10.27
CA ILE A 84 -1.36 1.22 -11.64
C ILE A 84 -2.83 0.99 -11.99
N LEU A 85 -3.63 0.44 -11.07
CA LEU A 85 -5.08 0.28 -11.28
C LEU A 85 -5.78 1.63 -11.51
N LYS A 86 -5.43 2.66 -10.72
CA LYS A 86 -5.94 4.03 -10.93
C LYS A 86 -5.52 4.58 -12.31
N PHE A 87 -4.30 4.28 -12.73
CA PHE A 87 -3.77 4.74 -14.01
C PHE A 87 -4.50 4.11 -15.20
N VAL A 88 -4.71 2.79 -15.18
CA VAL A 88 -5.45 2.06 -16.22
C VAL A 88 -6.91 2.53 -16.29
N TYR A 89 -7.55 2.72 -15.14
CA TYR A 89 -8.92 3.25 -15.10
C TYR A 89 -9.02 4.66 -15.70
N SER A 90 -8.03 5.53 -15.42
CA SER A 90 -7.96 6.87 -16.01
C SER A 90 -7.85 6.83 -17.54
N LEU A 91 -6.99 5.95 -18.08
CA LEU A 91 -6.85 5.76 -19.52
C LEU A 91 -8.15 5.28 -20.17
N TYR A 92 -8.84 4.33 -19.54
CA TYR A 92 -10.13 3.84 -20.03
C TYR A 92 -11.20 4.95 -20.01
N ALA A 93 -11.25 5.76 -18.95
CA ALA A 93 -12.19 6.87 -18.85
C ALA A 93 -11.94 7.93 -19.94
N ILE A 94 -10.67 8.26 -20.24
CA ILE A 94 -10.31 9.17 -21.33
C ILE A 94 -10.74 8.60 -22.68
N TRP A 95 -10.48 7.31 -22.93
CA TRP A 95 -10.87 6.66 -24.18
C TRP A 95 -12.39 6.70 -24.39
N GLN A 96 -13.16 6.40 -23.35
CA GLN A 96 -14.62 6.46 -23.38
C GLN A 96 -15.14 7.87 -23.65
N TYR A 97 -14.49 8.89 -23.08
CA TYR A 97 -14.86 10.29 -23.27
C TYR A 97 -14.58 10.77 -24.69
N VAL A 98 -13.45 10.36 -25.28
CA VAL A 98 -13.12 10.67 -26.68
C VAL A 98 -14.12 10.04 -27.64
N ASN A 99 -14.55 8.80 -27.37
CA ASN A 99 -15.50 8.06 -28.22
C ASN A 99 -16.95 8.58 -28.11
N TYR A 100 -17.25 9.38 -27.08
CA TYR A 100 -18.56 10.03 -26.91
C TYR A 100 -18.61 11.44 -27.52
N LEU A 101 -17.44 12.03 -27.83
CA LEU A 101 -17.30 13.39 -28.35
C LEU A 101 -17.23 13.44 -29.89
N PHE A 102 -16.92 12.31 -30.52
CA PHE A 102 -16.88 12.10 -31.98
C PHE A 102 -17.99 11.14 -32.39
#